data_AF-A0A6M0L0S4-F1
#
_entry.id   AF-A0A6M0L0S4-F1
#
_cell.length_a   1.000
_cell.length_b   1.000
_cell.length_c   1.000
_cell.angle_alpha   90.00
_cell.angle_beta   90.00
_cell.angle_gamma   90.00
#
_symmetry.space_group_name_H-M   'P 1'
#
loop_
_entity.id
_entity.type
_entity.pdbx_description
1 polymer ?
#
loop_
_entity_poly.entity_id
_entity_poly.type
_entity_poly.pdbx_seq_one_letter_code
_entity_poly.pdbx_strand_id
1 'polypeptide(L)'
;MKKIYLSLATLLLLTGCINDKPKQKLDGEELLTQKCASCHNLDMPPKNYDNEIAPSLMAVTFHLKDLITSSNPSEHKSKIISFVQDYVVNPTAEKSICDKASLDSYGLMPSQKGKVTDDEVEAMVEYMYEYYDNKKLLEQLAEERRLKNMPPHERVMEQKGCLTCHGMEKDKVVAPSFKMISDKYEKKDREMLIQSIKDGTKGKWENRKLPMPSFKKISDKDVEGVVDWILR
;
A
#
# COMPACT_ATOMS: atom_id res chain seq x y z
N MET A 1 21.46 -66.96 -53.35
CA MET A 1 21.70 -65.68 -52.66
C MET A 1 20.34 -65.02 -52.42
N LYS A 2 19.81 -65.09 -51.19
CA LYS A 2 18.48 -64.55 -50.81
C LYS A 2 18.63 -63.06 -50.44
N LYS A 3 17.84 -62.17 -51.05
CA LYS A 3 17.73 -60.76 -50.63
C LYS A 3 16.58 -60.63 -49.63
N ILE A 4 16.91 -60.17 -48.42
CA ILE A 4 15.97 -59.89 -47.33
C ILE A 4 15.46 -58.46 -47.51
N TYR A 5 14.14 -58.29 -47.55
CA TYR A 5 13.48 -56.98 -47.46
C TYR A 5 13.13 -56.73 -46.00
N LEU A 6 13.65 -55.63 -45.43
CA LEU A 6 13.31 -55.18 -44.08
C LEU A 6 12.33 -54.01 -44.19
N SER A 7 11.08 -54.25 -43.80
CA SER A 7 10.00 -53.27 -43.78
C SER A 7 10.21 -52.27 -42.64
N LEU A 8 10.30 -50.98 -42.95
CA LEU A 8 10.43 -49.89 -41.97
C LEU A 8 9.04 -49.47 -41.49
N ALA A 9 8.64 -49.89 -40.29
CA ALA A 9 7.41 -49.46 -39.65
C ALA A 9 7.54 -48.00 -39.21
N THR A 10 6.69 -47.12 -39.76
CA THR A 10 6.64 -45.70 -39.45
C THR A 10 5.83 -45.51 -38.17
N LEU A 11 6.50 -45.14 -37.08
CA LEU A 11 5.88 -44.83 -35.79
C LEU A 11 5.29 -43.41 -35.84
N LEU A 12 3.96 -43.29 -35.91
CA LEU A 12 3.26 -42.01 -35.77
C LEU A 12 3.35 -41.55 -34.31
N LEU A 13 4.16 -40.53 -34.03
CA LEU A 13 4.15 -39.81 -32.77
C LEU A 13 2.98 -38.82 -32.76
N LEU A 14 1.95 -39.12 -31.96
CA LEU A 14 0.90 -38.17 -31.60
C LEU A 14 1.48 -37.11 -30.65
N THR A 15 1.95 -36.00 -31.18
CA THR A 15 2.23 -34.80 -30.39
C THR A 15 0.91 -34.14 -30.02
N GLY A 16 0.45 -34.35 -28.78
CA GLY A 16 -0.62 -33.57 -28.20
C GLY A 16 -0.17 -32.11 -28.06
N CYS A 17 -0.83 -31.21 -28.78
CA CYS A 17 -0.63 -29.77 -28.64
C CYS A 17 -1.28 -29.31 -27.32
N ILE A 18 -0.53 -29.36 -26.22
CA ILE A 18 -0.85 -28.56 -25.03
C ILE A 18 -0.50 -27.12 -25.38
N ASN A 19 -1.51 -26.33 -25.72
CA ASN A 19 -1.40 -24.90 -25.97
C ASN A 19 -1.37 -24.14 -24.63
N ASP A 20 -0.39 -24.42 -23.78
CA ASP A 20 -0.10 -23.57 -22.63
C ASP A 20 0.67 -22.34 -23.14
N LYS A 21 -0.08 -21.36 -23.66
CA LYS A 21 0.50 -20.03 -23.85
C LYS A 21 0.97 -19.54 -22.48
N PRO A 22 2.21 -19.05 -22.34
CA PRO A 22 2.68 -18.52 -21.06
C PRO A 22 1.77 -17.35 -20.67
N LYS A 23 1.01 -17.50 -19.57
CA LYS A 23 0.24 -16.40 -18.99
C LYS A 23 1.22 -15.27 -18.68
N GLN A 24 1.06 -14.14 -19.35
CA GLN A 24 1.81 -12.93 -19.04
C GLN A 24 1.58 -12.61 -17.55
N LYS A 25 2.66 -12.41 -16.79
CA LYS A 25 2.54 -12.02 -15.38
C LYS A 25 2.00 -10.59 -15.32
N LEU A 26 0.72 -10.46 -14.99
CA LEU A 26 0.05 -9.17 -14.81
C LEU A 26 0.30 -8.65 -13.39
N ASP A 27 0.31 -7.32 -13.25
CA ASP A 27 0.44 -6.64 -11.97
C ASP A 27 -0.95 -6.17 -11.50
N GLY A 28 -1.52 -6.89 -10.53
CA GLY A 28 -2.86 -6.59 -10.02
C GLY A 28 -2.95 -5.24 -9.31
N GLU A 29 -1.90 -4.80 -8.62
CA GLU A 29 -1.87 -3.51 -7.91
C GLU A 29 -1.91 -2.35 -8.91
N GLU A 30 -1.05 -2.43 -9.93
CA GLU A 30 -0.98 -1.41 -10.97
C GLU A 30 -2.29 -1.36 -11.77
N LEU A 31 -2.88 -2.52 -12.10
CA LEU A 31 -4.16 -2.57 -12.80
C LEU A 31 -5.30 -1.94 -11.99
N LEU A 32 -5.39 -2.21 -10.68
CA LEU A 32 -6.36 -1.56 -9.81
C LEU A 32 -6.15 -0.06 -9.76
N THR A 33 -4.91 0.39 -9.67
CA THR A 33 -4.55 1.81 -9.66
C THR A 33 -5.00 2.49 -10.95
N GLN A 34 -4.72 1.88 -12.10
CA GLN A 34 -5.04 2.44 -13.40
C GLN A 34 -6.54 2.43 -13.71
N LYS A 35 -7.25 1.37 -13.32
CA LYS A 35 -8.62 1.10 -13.80
C LYS A 35 -9.71 1.34 -12.77
N CYS A 36 -9.38 1.26 -11.47
CA CYS A 36 -10.37 1.27 -10.40
C CYS A 36 -10.21 2.44 -9.42
N ALA A 37 -9.00 2.99 -9.25
CA ALA A 37 -8.73 4.06 -8.27
C ALA A 37 -9.43 5.39 -8.55
N SER A 38 -9.97 5.59 -9.75
CA SER A 38 -10.78 6.79 -10.07
C SER A 38 -12.11 6.83 -9.32
N CYS A 39 -12.60 5.68 -8.87
CA CYS A 39 -13.85 5.56 -8.11
C CYS A 39 -13.63 4.92 -6.75
N HIS A 40 -12.83 3.85 -6.67
CA HIS A 40 -12.62 3.09 -5.45
C HIS A 40 -11.39 3.56 -4.67
N ASN A 41 -11.58 3.76 -3.37
CA ASN A 41 -10.46 3.94 -2.45
C ASN A 41 -9.68 2.63 -2.28
N LEU A 42 -8.38 2.67 -2.59
CA LEU A 42 -7.47 1.53 -2.51
C LEU A 42 -6.72 1.43 -1.17
N ASP A 43 -6.81 2.47 -0.33
CA ASP A 43 -6.07 2.56 0.93
C ASP A 43 -6.51 1.45 1.91
N MET A 44 -5.53 0.99 2.70
CA MET A 44 -5.72 0.10 3.84
C MET A 44 -4.86 0.59 5.02
N PRO A 45 -5.47 1.01 6.15
CA PRO A 45 -6.90 1.26 6.32
C PRO A 45 -7.42 2.36 5.37
N PRO A 46 -8.71 2.36 4.98
CA PRO A 46 -9.26 3.36 4.09
C PRO A 46 -9.21 4.73 4.76
N LYS A 47 -8.68 5.72 4.04
CA LYS A 47 -8.83 7.12 4.42
C LYS A 47 -10.24 7.60 4.06
N ASN A 48 -10.84 8.42 4.91
CA ASN A 48 -12.13 9.05 4.59
C ASN A 48 -11.92 10.13 3.53
N TYR A 49 -12.69 10.09 2.45
CA TYR A 49 -12.73 11.15 1.45
C TYR A 49 -14.11 11.81 1.43
N ASP A 50 -14.16 13.13 1.20
CA ASP A 50 -15.43 13.81 0.99
C ASP A 50 -16.01 13.36 -0.37
N ASN A 51 -17.26 12.90 -0.37
CA ASN A 51 -18.00 12.42 -1.56
C ASN A 51 -17.49 11.10 -2.16
N GLU A 52 -17.33 10.06 -1.35
CA GLU A 52 -17.10 8.69 -1.85
C GLU A 52 -18.25 8.24 -2.76
N ILE A 53 -17.93 7.94 -4.02
CA ILE A 53 -18.90 7.48 -5.04
C ILE A 53 -18.92 5.95 -5.19
N ALA A 54 -18.01 5.25 -4.52
CA ALA A 54 -17.93 3.81 -4.50
C ALA A 54 -17.35 3.33 -3.15
N PRO A 55 -17.69 2.12 -2.71
CA PRO A 55 -17.10 1.56 -1.49
C PRO A 55 -15.59 1.34 -1.65
N SER A 56 -14.83 1.41 -0.55
CA SER A 56 -13.40 1.07 -0.57
C SER A 56 -13.18 -0.40 -0.97
N LEU A 57 -12.08 -0.69 -1.67
CA LEU A 57 -11.78 -2.08 -2.04
C LEU A 57 -11.47 -2.95 -0.83
N MET A 58 -11.01 -2.38 0.28
CA MET A 58 -10.88 -3.12 1.53
C MET A 58 -12.23 -3.67 1.99
N ALA A 59 -13.26 -2.82 2.06
CA ALA A 59 -14.60 -3.22 2.48
C ALA A 59 -15.20 -4.26 1.53
N VAL A 60 -15.12 -4.00 0.22
CA VAL A 60 -15.59 -4.95 -0.82
C VAL A 60 -14.89 -6.30 -0.67
N THR A 61 -13.58 -6.32 -0.50
CA THR A 61 -12.80 -7.56 -0.39
C THR A 61 -13.17 -8.36 0.85
N PHE A 62 -13.36 -7.70 1.99
CA PHE A 62 -13.81 -8.37 3.21
C PHE A 62 -15.20 -8.97 3.04
N HIS A 63 -16.15 -8.23 2.44
CA HIS A 63 -17.47 -8.79 2.14
C HIS A 63 -17.42 -9.96 1.14
N LEU A 64 -16.57 -9.89 0.11
CA LEU A 64 -16.36 -11.01 -0.80
C LEU A 64 -15.88 -12.26 -0.06
N LYS A 65 -14.88 -12.11 0.83
CA LYS A 65 -14.33 -13.20 1.62
C LYS A 65 -15.31 -13.79 2.64
N ASP A 66 -16.17 -12.94 3.20
CA ASP A 66 -17.13 -13.37 4.22
C ASP A 66 -18.39 -14.02 3.61
N LEU A 67 -18.87 -13.50 2.48
CA LEU A 67 -20.14 -13.91 1.88
C LEU A 67 -20.00 -15.04 0.86
N ILE A 68 -18.86 -15.11 0.15
CA ILE A 68 -18.61 -16.17 -0.85
C ILE A 68 -17.97 -17.36 -0.15
N THR A 69 -18.79 -18.20 0.47
CA THR A 69 -18.27 -19.36 1.23
C THR A 69 -17.75 -20.50 0.33
N SER A 70 -16.80 -21.27 0.85
CA SER A 70 -16.32 -22.50 0.20
C SER A 70 -16.04 -23.60 1.22
N SER A 71 -16.53 -24.81 0.96
CA SER A 71 -16.21 -26.00 1.76
C SER A 71 -14.74 -26.44 1.62
N ASN A 72 -14.07 -26.03 0.54
CA ASN A 72 -12.65 -26.24 0.29
C ASN A 72 -11.91 -24.89 0.33
N PRO A 73 -11.02 -24.64 1.31
CA PRO A 73 -10.28 -23.37 1.42
C PRO A 73 -9.47 -23.03 0.16
N SER A 74 -8.93 -24.03 -0.53
CA SER A 74 -8.13 -23.81 -1.76
C SER A 74 -8.96 -23.30 -2.94
N GLU A 75 -10.28 -23.48 -2.91
CA GLU A 75 -11.21 -22.99 -3.95
C GLU A 75 -11.83 -21.63 -3.61
N HIS A 76 -11.63 -21.13 -2.39
CA HIS A 76 -12.28 -19.89 -1.94
C HIS A 76 -11.89 -18.71 -2.84
N LYS A 77 -10.59 -18.54 -3.09
CA LYS A 77 -10.06 -17.48 -3.95
C LYS A 77 -10.60 -17.58 -5.38
N SER A 78 -10.63 -18.77 -5.99
CA SER A 78 -11.11 -18.94 -7.36
C SER A 78 -12.62 -18.65 -7.48
N LYS A 79 -13.42 -19.00 -6.47
CA LYS A 79 -14.85 -18.64 -6.44
C LYS A 79 -15.08 -17.13 -6.39
N ILE A 80 -14.28 -16.42 -5.60
CA ILE A 80 -14.32 -14.95 -5.56
C ILE A 80 -13.91 -14.37 -6.91
N ILE A 81 -12.82 -14.87 -7.52
CA ILE A 81 -12.39 -14.44 -8.86
C ILE A 81 -13.52 -14.61 -9.88
N SER A 82 -14.14 -15.79 -9.94
CA SER A 82 -15.25 -16.04 -10.87
C SER A 82 -16.46 -15.14 -10.63
N PHE A 83 -16.81 -14.88 -9.36
CA PHE A 83 -17.88 -13.95 -9.04
C PHE A 83 -17.56 -12.54 -9.51
N VAL A 84 -16.35 -12.03 -9.22
CA VAL A 84 -15.97 -10.66 -9.57
C VAL A 84 -15.86 -10.50 -11.09
N GLN A 85 -15.31 -11.48 -11.81
CA GLN A 85 -15.26 -11.49 -13.28
C GLN A 85 -16.65 -11.30 -13.91
N ASP A 86 -17.67 -11.99 -13.41
CA ASP A 86 -19.05 -11.79 -13.87
C ASP A 86 -19.63 -10.45 -13.41
N TYR A 87 -19.47 -10.09 -12.13
CA TYR A 87 -20.10 -8.90 -11.56
C TYR A 87 -19.59 -7.60 -12.19
N VAL A 88 -18.27 -7.44 -12.41
CA VAL A 88 -17.71 -6.20 -12.97
C VAL A 88 -18.16 -5.96 -14.41
N VAL A 89 -18.44 -7.03 -15.16
CA VAL A 89 -18.90 -6.94 -16.56
C VAL A 89 -20.43 -6.83 -16.62
N ASN A 90 -21.15 -7.57 -15.79
CA ASN A 90 -22.61 -7.66 -15.78
C ASN A 90 -23.20 -7.40 -14.39
N PRO A 91 -23.02 -6.19 -13.83
CA PRO A 91 -23.50 -5.87 -12.48
C PRO A 91 -25.03 -5.83 -12.47
N THR A 92 -25.64 -6.44 -11.46
CA THR A 92 -27.08 -6.31 -11.17
C THR A 92 -27.29 -6.18 -9.67
N ALA A 93 -28.45 -5.65 -9.27
CA ALA A 93 -28.80 -5.53 -7.86
C ALA A 93 -28.86 -6.91 -7.18
N GLU A 94 -29.36 -7.93 -7.88
CA GLU A 94 -29.49 -9.30 -7.37
C GLU A 94 -28.15 -9.99 -7.14
N LYS A 95 -27.13 -9.66 -7.96
CA LYS A 95 -25.77 -10.17 -7.80
C LYS A 95 -24.96 -9.38 -6.78
N SER A 96 -25.42 -8.20 -6.39
CA SER A 96 -24.66 -7.35 -5.48
C SER A 96 -24.50 -8.02 -4.12
N ILE A 97 -23.27 -8.08 -3.64
CA ILE A 97 -22.96 -8.50 -2.27
C ILE A 97 -23.10 -7.36 -1.25
N CYS A 98 -23.33 -6.13 -1.72
CA CYS A 98 -23.53 -4.97 -0.86
C CYS A 98 -24.92 -4.99 -0.24
N ASP A 99 -25.03 -4.53 1.00
CA ASP A 99 -26.33 -4.35 1.64
C ASP A 99 -27.15 -3.23 0.98
N LYS A 100 -28.43 -3.15 1.36
CA LYS A 100 -29.34 -2.15 0.79
C LYS A 100 -28.87 -0.72 1.05
N ALA A 101 -28.35 -0.41 2.24
CA ALA A 101 -27.90 0.93 2.57
C ALA A 101 -26.73 1.37 1.67
N SER A 102 -25.81 0.44 1.38
CA SER A 102 -24.68 0.66 0.49
C SER A 102 -25.13 0.87 -0.96
N LEU A 103 -26.11 0.09 -1.42
CA LEU A 103 -26.71 0.28 -2.76
C LEU A 103 -27.48 1.60 -2.87
N ASP A 104 -28.19 2.01 -1.82
CA ASP A 104 -28.90 3.29 -1.79
C ASP A 104 -27.90 4.48 -1.78
N SER A 105 -26.71 4.29 -1.20
CA SER A 105 -25.65 5.31 -1.11
C SER A 105 -24.80 5.42 -2.38
N TYR A 106 -24.25 4.30 -2.85
CA TYR A 106 -23.29 4.27 -3.97
C TYR A 106 -23.94 3.95 -5.32
N GLY A 107 -25.16 3.41 -5.31
CA GLY A 107 -25.77 2.85 -6.50
C GLY A 107 -25.13 1.54 -6.94
N LEU A 108 -25.48 1.11 -8.16
CA LEU A 108 -24.90 -0.07 -8.79
C LEU A 108 -23.59 0.28 -9.48
N MET A 109 -22.59 -0.60 -9.38
CA MET A 109 -21.33 -0.45 -10.10
C MET A 109 -21.58 -0.30 -11.61
N PRO A 110 -20.98 0.69 -12.30
CA PRO A 110 -21.04 0.76 -13.76
C PRO A 110 -20.35 -0.44 -14.40
N SER A 111 -20.95 -0.98 -15.46
CA SER A 111 -20.35 -2.09 -16.22
C SER A 111 -18.97 -1.71 -16.78
N GLN A 112 -18.01 -2.61 -16.60
CA GLN A 112 -16.65 -2.53 -17.16
C GLN A 112 -16.50 -3.37 -18.43
N LYS A 113 -17.61 -3.80 -19.03
CA LYS A 113 -17.61 -4.58 -20.27
C LYS A 113 -16.81 -3.86 -21.37
N GLY A 114 -15.83 -4.56 -21.93
CA GLY A 114 -14.93 -4.02 -22.95
C GLY A 114 -13.82 -3.10 -22.44
N LYS A 115 -13.73 -2.85 -21.12
CA LYS A 115 -12.66 -2.06 -20.48
C LYS A 115 -11.65 -2.91 -19.71
N VAL A 116 -12.06 -4.12 -19.34
CA VAL A 116 -11.24 -5.11 -18.64
C VAL A 116 -11.31 -6.46 -19.35
N THR A 117 -10.26 -7.27 -19.20
CA THR A 117 -10.25 -8.69 -19.59
C THR A 117 -10.37 -9.60 -18.36
N ASP A 118 -10.74 -10.86 -18.57
CA ASP A 118 -10.85 -11.83 -17.48
C ASP A 118 -9.51 -12.03 -16.76
N ASP A 119 -8.39 -12.06 -17.50
CA ASP A 119 -7.04 -12.19 -16.93
C ASP A 119 -6.65 -10.95 -16.10
N GLU A 120 -7.02 -9.75 -16.55
CA GLU A 120 -6.80 -8.52 -15.77
C GLU A 120 -7.62 -8.54 -14.47
N VAL A 121 -8.88 -8.95 -14.53
CA VAL A 121 -9.73 -9.06 -13.34
C VAL A 121 -9.22 -10.15 -12.39
N GLU A 122 -8.77 -11.30 -12.92
CA GLU A 122 -8.12 -12.35 -12.12
C GLU A 122 -6.94 -11.76 -11.34
N ALA A 123 -6.00 -11.08 -12.01
CA ALA A 123 -4.83 -10.49 -11.38
C ALA A 123 -5.18 -9.43 -10.32
N MET A 124 -6.16 -8.56 -10.60
CA MET A 124 -6.64 -7.55 -9.65
C MET A 124 -7.26 -8.20 -8.40
N VAL A 125 -8.10 -9.22 -8.57
CA VAL A 125 -8.77 -9.91 -7.46
C VAL A 125 -7.80 -10.75 -6.65
N GLU A 126 -6.80 -11.37 -7.27
CA GLU A 126 -5.72 -12.05 -6.55
C GLU A 126 -4.96 -11.06 -5.66
N TYR A 127 -4.60 -9.88 -6.18
CA TYR A 127 -3.99 -8.84 -5.36
C TYR A 127 -4.91 -8.42 -4.21
N MET A 128 -6.19 -8.12 -4.49
CA MET A 128 -7.17 -7.76 -3.45
C MET A 128 -7.22 -8.83 -2.35
N TYR A 129 -7.32 -10.10 -2.73
CA TYR A 129 -7.42 -11.21 -1.81
C TYR A 129 -6.20 -11.35 -0.89
N GLU A 130 -4.99 -11.10 -1.40
CA GLU A 130 -3.77 -11.22 -0.59
C GLU A 130 -3.44 -9.93 0.18
N TYR A 131 -3.74 -8.76 -0.39
CA TYR A 131 -3.41 -7.46 0.19
C TYR A 131 -4.37 -7.07 1.31
N TYR A 132 -5.68 -7.12 1.05
CA TYR A 132 -6.70 -6.79 2.05
C TYR A 132 -6.94 -7.97 2.98
N ASP A 133 -6.16 -8.02 4.05
CA ASP A 133 -6.17 -9.08 5.06
C ASP A 133 -6.37 -8.53 6.48
N ASN A 134 -7.16 -9.23 7.30
CA ASN A 134 -7.50 -8.78 8.65
C ASN A 134 -6.27 -8.65 9.55
N LYS A 135 -5.27 -9.55 9.43
CA LYS A 135 -4.06 -9.47 10.23
C LYS A 135 -3.25 -8.23 9.84
N LYS A 136 -3.06 -8.00 8.54
CA LYS A 136 -2.37 -6.79 8.04
C LYS A 136 -3.07 -5.51 8.51
N LEU A 137 -4.41 -5.48 8.48
CA LEU A 137 -5.19 -4.33 8.97
C LEU A 137 -4.92 -4.07 10.45
N LEU A 138 -5.00 -5.12 11.27
CA LEU A 138 -4.78 -5.00 12.72
C LEU A 138 -3.36 -4.54 13.05
N GLU A 139 -2.36 -5.01 12.29
CA GLU A 139 -0.97 -4.57 12.42
C GLU A 139 -0.80 -3.09 12.09
N GLN A 140 -1.38 -2.62 10.97
CA GLN A 140 -1.34 -1.19 10.60
C GLN A 140 -2.05 -0.31 11.63
N LEU A 141 -3.25 -0.69 12.08
CA LEU A 141 -4.00 0.06 13.09
C LEU A 141 -3.26 0.09 14.45
N ALA A 142 -2.59 -0.99 14.82
CA ALA A 142 -1.77 -1.05 16.02
C ALA A 142 -0.57 -0.10 15.93
N GLU A 143 0.07 -0.05 14.76
CA GLU A 143 1.19 0.85 14.50
C GLU A 143 0.78 2.33 14.51
N GLU A 144 -0.33 2.67 13.84
CA GLU A 144 -0.89 4.02 13.89
C GLU A 144 -1.20 4.45 15.33
N ARG A 145 -1.78 3.56 16.13
CA ARG A 145 -2.05 3.80 17.54
C ARG A 145 -0.76 4.00 18.34
N ARG A 146 0.26 3.17 18.10
CA ARG A 146 1.57 3.30 18.75
C ARG A 146 2.18 4.66 18.47
N LEU A 147 2.23 5.07 17.21
CA LEU A 147 2.76 6.36 16.78
C LEU A 147 1.96 7.52 17.37
N LYS A 148 0.63 7.45 17.36
CA LYS A 148 -0.25 8.49 17.92
C LYS A 148 -0.03 8.70 19.43
N ASN A 149 0.23 7.61 20.16
CA ASN A 149 0.41 7.63 21.61
C ASN A 149 1.85 7.96 22.04
N MET A 150 2.80 7.97 21.10
CA MET A 150 4.20 8.29 21.38
C MET A 150 4.39 9.80 21.66
N PRO A 151 5.35 10.19 22.53
CA PRO A 151 5.78 11.58 22.67
C PRO A 151 6.18 12.18 21.31
N PRO A 152 5.86 13.46 21.01
CA PRO A 152 6.12 14.04 19.69
C PRO A 152 7.58 13.95 19.24
N HIS A 153 8.53 14.21 20.14
CA HIS A 153 9.96 14.16 19.81
C HIS A 153 10.42 12.74 19.43
N GLU A 154 10.01 11.72 20.18
CA GLU A 154 10.30 10.32 19.88
C GLU A 154 9.68 9.90 18.54
N ARG A 155 8.40 10.24 18.31
CA ARG A 155 7.69 9.93 17.05
C ARG A 155 8.44 10.50 15.86
N VAL A 156 8.85 11.76 15.93
CA VAL A 156 9.56 12.42 14.83
C VAL A 156 10.93 11.81 14.62
N MET A 157 11.69 11.56 15.69
CA MET A 157 13.02 10.97 15.59
C MET A 157 12.98 9.60 14.90
N GLU A 158 11.98 8.79 15.23
CA GLU A 158 11.74 7.49 14.60
C GLU A 158 11.32 7.65 13.13
N GLN A 159 10.26 8.41 12.86
CA GLN A 159 9.67 8.51 11.52
C GLN A 159 10.52 9.27 10.50
N LYS A 160 11.34 10.23 10.95
CA LYS A 160 12.14 11.10 10.08
C LYS A 160 13.62 10.73 10.09
N GLY A 161 14.01 9.73 10.87
CA GLY A 161 15.38 9.23 10.93
C GLY A 161 16.38 10.29 11.42
N CYS A 162 15.97 11.19 12.33
CA CYS A 162 16.83 12.28 12.81
C CYS A 162 18.13 11.74 13.42
N LEU A 163 18.04 10.58 14.09
CA LEU A 163 19.16 9.87 14.72
C LEU A 163 20.15 9.29 13.70
N THR A 164 19.85 9.27 12.41
CA THR A 164 20.84 8.90 11.39
C THR A 164 21.99 9.91 11.37
N CYS A 165 21.65 11.20 11.41
CA CYS A 165 22.61 12.29 11.29
C CYS A 165 22.99 12.92 12.64
N HIS A 166 22.04 13.02 13.57
CA HIS A 166 22.24 13.59 14.90
C HIS A 166 22.54 12.49 15.92
N GLY A 167 23.36 12.81 16.93
CA GLY A 167 23.53 11.99 18.13
C GLY A 167 22.76 12.56 19.31
N MET A 168 22.50 11.75 20.33
CA MET A 168 21.87 12.23 21.57
C MET A 168 22.84 13.11 22.36
N GLU A 169 23.94 12.50 22.81
CA GLU A 169 24.94 13.13 23.67
C GLU A 169 26.16 13.63 22.89
N LYS A 170 26.61 12.83 21.92
CA LYS A 170 27.84 13.08 21.18
C LYS A 170 27.54 13.45 19.75
N ASP A 171 28.24 14.47 19.31
CA ASP A 171 28.25 14.91 17.93
C ASP A 171 28.58 13.75 16.99
N LYS A 172 27.89 13.70 15.86
CA LYS A 172 28.30 12.85 14.74
C LYS A 172 29.14 13.67 13.78
N VAL A 173 29.77 13.00 12.82
CA VAL A 173 30.55 13.68 11.77
C VAL A 173 29.67 14.68 11.00
N VAL A 174 28.42 14.29 10.73
CA VAL A 174 27.53 15.04 9.83
C VAL A 174 26.70 16.12 10.53
N ALA A 175 26.24 15.89 11.78
CA ALA A 175 25.37 16.81 12.49
C ALA A 175 25.73 16.92 14.00
N PRO A 176 25.44 18.06 14.65
CA PRO A 176 25.67 18.24 16.08
C PRO A 176 24.74 17.32 16.87
N SER A 177 25.14 16.97 18.08
CA SER A 177 24.26 16.27 19.01
C SER A 177 23.09 17.15 19.43
N PHE A 178 21.98 16.52 19.82
CA PHE A 178 20.88 17.23 20.45
C PHE A 178 21.32 17.94 21.72
N LYS A 179 22.25 17.34 22.48
CA LYS A 179 22.90 18.02 23.60
C LYS A 179 23.69 19.27 23.21
N MET A 180 24.49 19.23 22.14
CA MET A 180 25.20 20.43 21.70
C MET A 180 24.23 21.52 21.20
N ILE A 181 23.11 21.13 20.59
CA ILE A 181 22.06 22.07 20.19
C ILE A 181 21.41 22.68 21.44
N SER A 182 21.06 21.88 22.45
CA SER A 182 20.47 22.37 23.71
C SER A 182 21.40 23.31 24.45
N ASP A 183 22.71 23.04 24.43
CA ASP A 183 23.72 23.88 25.11
C ASP A 183 23.95 25.22 24.37
N LYS A 184 23.64 25.31 23.07
CA LYS A 184 23.84 26.51 22.24
C LYS A 184 22.65 27.46 22.21
N TYR A 185 21.42 26.94 22.32
CA TYR A 185 20.19 27.70 22.11
C TYR A 185 19.31 27.74 23.36
N GLU A 186 18.51 28.80 23.49
CA GLU A 186 17.60 28.99 24.62
C GLU A 186 16.14 29.03 24.17
N LYS A 187 15.19 29.08 25.13
CA LYS A 187 13.74 29.16 24.83
C LYS A 187 13.35 30.32 23.90
N LYS A 188 14.09 31.43 23.93
CA LYS A 188 13.87 32.57 23.02
C LYS A 188 14.15 32.24 21.56
N ASP A 189 14.94 31.20 21.29
CA ASP A 189 15.35 30.75 19.95
C ASP A 189 14.40 29.69 19.37
N ARG A 190 13.34 29.32 20.10
CA ARG A 190 12.40 28.25 19.74
C ARG A 190 11.88 28.35 18.30
N GLU A 191 11.34 29.51 17.92
CA GLU A 191 10.77 29.71 16.58
C GLU A 191 11.82 29.59 15.47
N MET A 192 13.04 30.05 15.73
CA MET A 192 14.16 29.93 14.80
C MET A 192 14.59 28.46 14.63
N LEU A 193 14.54 27.65 15.69
CA LEU A 193 14.79 26.21 15.62
C LEU A 193 13.67 25.46 14.88
N ILE A 194 12.41 25.83 15.10
CA ILE A 194 11.27 25.28 14.34
C ILE A 194 11.47 25.55 12.85
N GLN A 195 11.79 26.79 12.48
CA GLN A 195 12.02 27.13 11.08
C GLN A 195 13.25 26.42 10.51
N SER A 196 14.29 26.24 11.33
CA SER A 196 15.49 25.48 10.94
C SER A 196 15.18 24.02 10.61
N ILE A 197 14.24 23.39 11.32
CA ILE A 197 13.80 22.02 11.02
C ILE A 197 12.93 21.99 9.76
N LYS A 198 11.97 22.92 9.65
CA LYS A 198 11.04 22.97 8.51
C LYS A 198 11.76 23.27 7.19
N ASP A 199 12.65 24.25 7.16
CA ASP A 199 13.32 24.70 5.94
C ASP A 199 14.68 24.03 5.71
N GLY A 200 15.20 23.35 6.72
CA GLY A 200 16.58 22.89 6.73
C GLY A 200 17.56 24.02 7.05
N THR A 201 18.83 23.68 7.18
CA THR A 201 19.88 24.67 7.50
C THR A 201 21.19 24.36 6.81
N LYS A 202 21.96 25.41 6.51
CA LYS A 202 23.33 25.30 5.99
C LYS A 202 24.21 26.35 6.66
N GLY A 203 25.44 25.98 7.01
CA GLY A 203 26.45 26.94 7.49
C GLY A 203 26.28 27.46 8.92
N LYS A 204 25.26 27.01 9.68
CA LYS A 204 25.10 27.37 11.11
C LYS A 204 26.14 26.74 12.04
N TRP A 205 26.89 25.76 11.55
CA TRP A 205 27.92 25.02 12.27
C TRP A 205 29.18 24.97 11.40
N GLU A 206 30.22 25.66 11.83
CA GLU A 206 31.43 25.94 11.04
C GLU A 206 32.10 24.67 10.47
N ASN A 207 32.05 23.57 11.22
CA ASN A 207 32.67 22.30 10.85
C ASN A 207 31.73 21.31 10.14
N ARG A 208 30.53 21.76 9.71
CA ARG A 208 29.50 20.88 9.14
C ARG A 208 29.07 21.38 7.77
N LYS A 209 29.61 20.70 6.75
CA LYS A 209 29.41 21.07 5.35
C LYS A 209 28.10 20.55 4.76
N LEU A 210 27.54 19.48 5.33
CA LEU A 210 26.28 18.91 4.87
C LEU A 210 25.11 19.76 5.39
N PRO A 211 24.22 20.26 4.50
CA PRO A 211 23.03 20.96 4.94
C PRO A 211 22.07 19.97 5.60
N MET A 212 21.41 20.40 6.66
CA MET A 212 20.26 19.69 7.22
C MET A 212 19.10 19.76 6.21
N PRO A 213 18.48 18.62 5.83
CA PRO A 213 17.37 18.62 4.89
C PRO A 213 16.13 19.30 5.49
N SER A 214 15.25 19.76 4.61
CA SER A 214 13.99 20.41 4.95
C SER A 214 12.91 19.37 5.27
N PHE A 215 12.20 19.56 6.39
CA PHE A 215 11.10 18.69 6.82
C PHE A 215 9.73 19.40 6.75
N LYS A 216 9.41 20.07 5.63
CA LYS A 216 8.17 20.89 5.49
C LYS A 216 6.86 20.17 5.81
N LYS A 217 6.82 18.83 5.66
CA LYS A 217 5.63 17.99 5.89
C LYS A 217 5.46 17.54 7.36
N ILE A 218 6.35 17.96 8.27
CA ILE A 218 6.15 17.73 9.70
C ILE A 218 4.99 18.60 10.20
N SER A 219 4.15 18.06 11.09
CA SER A 219 3.09 18.85 11.71
C SER A 219 3.67 19.87 12.69
N ASP A 220 2.98 20.99 12.90
CA ASP A 220 3.42 22.03 13.85
C ASP A 220 3.62 21.45 15.26
N LYS A 221 2.64 20.67 15.74
CA LYS A 221 2.71 19.98 17.03
C LYS A 221 3.94 19.08 17.15
N ASP A 222 4.31 18.38 16.10
CA ASP A 222 5.45 17.45 16.10
C ASP A 222 6.79 18.19 16.14
N VAL A 223 6.97 19.20 15.29
CA VAL A 223 8.21 19.99 15.29
C VAL A 223 8.38 20.80 16.55
N GLU A 224 7.31 21.39 17.06
CA GLU A 224 7.28 22.07 18.34
C GLU A 224 7.69 21.15 19.47
N GLY A 225 7.11 19.95 19.52
CA GLY A 225 7.45 18.97 20.54
C GLY A 225 8.89 18.46 20.48
N VAL A 226 9.52 18.43 19.29
CA VAL A 226 10.96 18.16 19.14
C VAL A 226 11.78 19.31 19.72
N VAL A 227 11.50 20.55 19.31
CA VAL A 227 12.26 21.73 19.77
C VAL A 227 12.10 21.93 21.28
N ASP A 228 10.88 21.77 21.79
CA ASP A 228 10.60 21.84 23.22
C ASP A 228 11.24 20.71 24.01
N TRP A 229 11.57 19.58 23.37
CA TRP A 229 12.36 18.52 24.01
C TRP A 229 13.86 18.85 23.98
N ILE A 230 14.38 19.40 22.89
CA ILE A 230 15.79 19.83 22.78
C ILE A 230 16.10 20.92 23.80
N LEU A 231 15.19 21.87 24.01
CA LEU A 231 15.40 23.04 24.89
C LEU A 231 15.05 22.79 26.38
N ARG A 232 14.84 21.54 26.78
CA ARG A 232 14.52 21.18 28.17
C ARG A 232 15.73 21.20 29.10
#